data_AF-A0A817CXR7-F1
#
_entry.id   AF-A0A817CXR7-F1
#
_cell.length_a   1.000
_cell.length_b   1.000
_cell.length_c   1.000
_cell.angle_alpha   90.00
_cell.angle_beta   90.00
_cell.angle_gamma   90.00
#
_symmetry.space_group_name_H-M   'P 1'
#
loop_
_entity.id
_entity.type
_entity.pdbx_description
1 polymer ?
#
loop_
_entity_poly.entity_id
_entity_poly.type
_entity_poly.pdbx_seq_one_letter_code
_entity_poly.pdbx_strand_id
1 'polypeptide(L)'
;MTELARQRWRMLGEILLSKNLQTSCEHDDISIMRFKTFGLCVRSSLKSNDQDDGTWCKIEFPSFQDNQSNVISLDIRLCSTKIDYADLIGFNNTGNTCIWPSEEVLAFYCLKEKEIFENKSVCELGGGMTCLAGLALARSISLNELVATDGNEKSIANLNAILRSKTNEINWLCPIESRVLIWTRQLNDSTLKERFDFIISADCFFFEDLHHDLCHTIYYMLKDSGVAINFSPYRSKSLNTWNVNETKKKNKEKSIHWFDF
;
A
#
# COMPACT_ATOMS: atom_id res chain seq x y z
N MET A 1 6.96 -18.05 7.77
CA MET A 1 7.99 -17.38 6.94
C MET A 1 9.28 -18.17 7.10
N THR A 2 9.84 -18.74 6.04
CA THR A 2 11.13 -19.43 6.13
C THR A 2 12.24 -18.37 6.14
N GLU A 3 13.24 -18.54 7.00
CA GLU A 3 14.38 -17.63 7.16
C GLU A 3 15.09 -17.30 5.84
N LEU A 4 15.02 -18.24 4.89
CA LEU A 4 15.58 -18.16 3.56
C LEU A 4 14.88 -17.16 2.63
N ALA A 5 13.55 -17.01 2.71
CA ALA A 5 12.80 -16.05 1.89
C ALA A 5 13.14 -14.62 2.33
N ARG A 6 13.18 -14.39 3.64
CA ARG A 6 13.62 -13.13 4.25
C ARG A 6 15.04 -12.74 3.84
N GLN A 7 15.96 -13.70 3.80
CA GLN A 7 17.34 -13.46 3.33
C GLN A 7 17.39 -13.11 1.84
N ARG A 8 16.60 -13.76 0.98
CA ARG A 8 16.58 -13.49 -0.46
C ARG A 8 16.05 -12.10 -0.80
N TRP A 9 15.03 -11.64 -0.08
CA TRP A 9 14.47 -10.30 -0.29
C TRP A 9 15.30 -9.20 0.39
N ARG A 10 15.95 -9.50 1.51
CA ARG A 10 17.00 -8.62 2.04
C ARG A 10 18.15 -8.49 1.05
N MET A 11 18.61 -9.60 0.48
CA MET A 11 19.60 -9.57 -0.61
C MET A 11 19.07 -8.83 -1.83
N LEU A 12 17.79 -8.97 -2.20
CA LEU A 12 17.23 -8.21 -3.32
C LEU A 12 17.16 -6.71 -3.00
N GLY A 13 16.73 -6.33 -1.79
CA GLY A 13 16.75 -4.95 -1.32
C GLY A 13 18.17 -4.39 -1.30
N GLU A 14 19.13 -5.14 -0.75
CA GLU A 14 20.55 -4.81 -0.77
C GLU A 14 21.06 -4.67 -2.21
N ILE A 15 20.74 -5.57 -3.14
CA ILE A 15 21.15 -5.52 -4.56
C ILE A 15 20.48 -4.36 -5.32
N LEU A 16 19.24 -4.02 -4.99
CA LEU A 16 18.49 -2.90 -5.57
C LEU A 16 18.99 -1.56 -5.04
N LEU A 17 19.43 -1.50 -3.78
CA LEU A 17 19.99 -0.32 -3.11
C LEU A 17 21.50 -0.17 -3.34
N SER A 18 22.24 -1.25 -3.59
CA SER A 18 23.71 -1.28 -3.69
C SER A 18 24.26 -0.70 -4.99
N LYS A 19 23.46 0.06 -5.76
CA LYS A 19 24.04 0.97 -6.75
C LYS A 19 24.55 2.28 -6.17
N ASN A 20 24.28 2.63 -4.90
CA ASN A 20 25.06 3.62 -4.13
C ASN A 20 24.45 3.88 -2.74
N LEU A 21 24.69 3.02 -1.74
CA LEU A 21 24.58 3.41 -0.33
C LEU A 21 25.42 2.48 0.55
N GLN A 22 26.61 2.92 0.93
CA GLN A 22 27.28 2.41 2.12
C GLN A 22 26.53 2.95 3.33
N THR A 23 25.81 2.11 4.05
CA THR A 23 25.41 2.41 5.43
C THR A 23 25.85 1.28 6.33
N SER A 24 26.89 1.59 7.11
CA SER A 24 27.27 0.85 8.30
C SER A 24 26.19 1.04 9.36
N CYS A 25 25.59 -0.04 9.84
CA CYS A 25 24.82 -0.05 11.07
C CYS A 25 25.44 -1.09 12.01
N GLU A 26 25.96 -0.56 13.12
CA GLU A 26 26.52 -1.31 14.24
C GLU A 26 25.45 -2.23 14.84
N HIS A 27 25.93 -3.36 15.34
CA HIS A 27 25.17 -4.42 15.98
C HIS A 27 24.38 -3.90 17.18
N ASP A 28 23.06 -3.86 17.06
CA ASP A 28 22.17 -3.83 18.23
C ASP A 28 21.57 -5.22 18.47
N ASP A 29 21.60 -5.59 19.75
CA ASP A 29 21.43 -6.92 20.30
C ASP A 29 20.12 -7.65 19.93
N ILE A 30 20.28 -8.97 19.86
CA ILE A 30 19.28 -9.99 19.53
C ILE A 30 18.19 -10.00 20.62
N SER A 31 17.13 -9.23 20.42
CA SER A 31 15.80 -9.54 20.93
C SER A 31 14.95 -10.05 19.77
N ILE A 32 13.98 -10.91 20.04
CA ILE A 32 13.13 -11.58 19.04
C ILE A 32 12.17 -10.54 18.39
N MET A 33 12.72 -9.59 17.64
CA MET A 33 11.98 -8.50 17.01
C MET A 33 11.31 -9.01 15.73
N ARG A 34 9.97 -9.01 15.76
CA ARG A 34 9.11 -9.13 14.57
C ARG A 34 9.65 -8.21 13.48
N PHE A 35 9.94 -8.75 12.30
CA PHE A 35 10.39 -8.00 11.13
C PHE A 35 9.46 -6.81 10.83
N LYS A 36 10.01 -5.59 10.77
CA LYS A 36 9.21 -4.34 10.68
C LYS A 36 9.32 -3.60 9.34
N THR A 37 10.40 -3.76 8.58
CA THR A 37 10.67 -3.00 7.35
C THR A 37 11.74 -3.67 6.50
N PHE A 38 11.70 -3.45 5.19
CA PHE A 38 12.74 -3.83 4.23
C PHE A 38 13.81 -2.75 4.02
N GLY A 39 13.65 -1.55 4.60
CA GLY A 39 14.59 -0.45 4.41
C GLY A 39 14.53 0.17 3.00
N LEU A 40 13.38 0.08 2.35
CA LEU A 40 13.12 0.62 1.02
C LEU A 40 12.68 2.09 1.05
N CYS A 41 12.33 2.58 2.25
CA CYS A 41 12.07 3.98 2.52
C CYS A 41 12.74 4.40 3.84
N VAL A 42 13.10 5.69 3.93
CA VAL A 42 13.59 6.30 5.16
C VAL A 42 12.41 6.92 5.89
N ARG A 43 12.29 6.64 7.19
CA ARG A 43 11.27 7.22 8.06
C ARG A 43 11.92 8.14 9.08
N SER A 44 11.44 9.38 9.16
CA SER A 44 11.84 10.34 10.21
C SER A 44 10.62 10.89 10.94
N SER A 45 10.72 11.09 12.26
CA SER A 45 9.62 11.67 13.04
C SER A 45 9.50 13.16 12.74
N LEU A 46 8.27 13.64 12.59
CA LEU A 46 7.98 15.07 12.51
C LEU A 46 7.56 15.57 13.89
N LYS A 47 7.81 16.85 14.17
CA LYS A 47 7.32 17.49 15.40
C LYS A 47 5.80 17.64 15.27
N SER A 48 5.03 16.89 16.04
CA SER A 48 3.59 17.11 16.18
C SER A 48 3.31 18.29 17.10
N ASN A 49 2.20 18.98 16.87
CA ASN A 49 1.62 19.87 17.87
C ASN A 49 0.96 19.01 18.96
N ASP A 50 1.02 19.45 20.21
CA ASP A 50 0.50 18.72 21.39
C ASP A 50 -1.02 18.45 21.36
N GLN A 51 -1.75 18.98 20.37
CA GLN A 51 -3.19 18.81 20.20
C GLN A 51 -3.57 17.69 19.21
N ASP A 52 -2.60 17.08 18.52
CA ASP A 52 -2.84 15.98 17.59
C ASP A 52 -2.70 14.62 18.32
N ASP A 53 -3.71 13.77 18.24
CA ASP A 53 -3.69 12.42 18.82
C ASP A 53 -2.96 11.38 17.94
N GLY A 54 -2.40 11.81 16.81
CA GLY A 54 -1.57 11.02 15.91
C GLY A 54 -0.09 11.40 15.94
N THR A 55 0.77 10.47 15.52
CA THR A 55 2.19 10.71 15.28
C THR A 55 2.43 10.97 13.80
N TRP A 56 2.98 12.14 13.48
CA TRP A 56 3.41 12.45 12.12
C TRP A 56 4.82 11.96 11.86
N CYS A 57 5.03 11.37 10.69
CA CYS A 57 6.36 11.02 10.21
C CYS A 57 6.49 11.30 8.73
N LYS A 58 7.69 11.68 8.33
CA LYS A 58 8.07 11.83 6.93
C LYS A 58 8.60 10.50 6.43
N ILE A 59 8.12 10.10 5.26
CA ILE A 59 8.58 8.93 4.51
C ILE A 59 9.26 9.44 3.25
N GLU A 60 10.49 8.96 3.02
CA GLU A 60 11.30 9.33 1.86
C GLU A 60 11.71 8.08 1.11
N PHE A 61 11.43 8.06 -0.19
CA PHE A 61 11.88 6.99 -1.08
C PHE A 61 13.13 7.41 -1.85
N PRO A 62 14.04 6.47 -2.14
CA PRO A 62 15.22 6.76 -2.95
C PRO A 62 14.84 7.23 -4.35
N SER A 63 15.71 8.04 -4.99
CA SER A 63 15.52 8.37 -6.41
C SER A 63 15.82 7.16 -7.27
N PHE A 64 14.96 6.91 -8.25
CA PHE A 64 15.08 5.80 -9.21
C PHE A 64 15.66 6.23 -10.56
N GLN A 65 15.95 7.53 -10.77
CA GLN A 65 16.51 8.05 -12.02
C GLN A 65 17.89 8.66 -11.78
N ASP A 66 18.89 8.21 -12.55
CA ASP A 66 20.31 8.57 -12.41
C ASP A 66 20.62 10.08 -12.61
N ASN A 67 19.67 10.87 -13.14
CA ASN A 67 19.89 12.28 -13.50
C ASN A 67 18.93 13.28 -12.84
N GLN A 68 18.04 12.85 -11.93
CA GLN A 68 17.19 13.77 -11.16
C GLN A 68 17.12 13.37 -9.69
N SER A 69 17.52 14.31 -8.82
CA SER A 69 17.54 14.19 -7.35
C SER A 69 16.17 14.33 -6.69
N ASN A 70 15.08 13.95 -7.38
CA ASN A 70 13.73 14.16 -6.85
C ASN A 70 13.36 13.00 -5.91
N VAL A 71 13.84 13.12 -4.67
CA VAL A 71 13.40 12.29 -3.54
C VAL A 71 11.88 12.46 -3.40
N ILE A 72 11.14 11.35 -3.48
CA ILE A 72 9.71 11.37 -3.19
C ILE A 72 9.56 11.37 -1.67
N SER A 73 9.02 12.48 -1.14
CA SER A 73 8.75 12.64 0.28
C SER A 73 7.26 12.81 0.53
N LEU A 74 6.76 12.14 1.57
CA LEU A 74 5.38 12.18 2.04
C LEU A 74 5.36 12.37 3.55
N ASP A 75 4.57 13.31 4.03
CA ASP A 75 4.27 13.39 5.44
C ASP A 75 3.03 12.52 5.70
N ILE A 76 3.17 11.46 6.48
CA ILE A 76 2.06 10.58 6.86
C ILE A 76 1.77 10.72 8.35
N ARG A 77 0.56 10.33 8.73
CA ARG A 77 0.09 10.31 10.11
C ARG A 77 -0.26 8.89 10.50
N LEU A 78 0.17 8.47 11.68
CA LEU A 78 -0.20 7.18 12.28
C LEU A 78 -0.96 7.46 13.57
N CYS A 79 -2.13 6.84 13.75
CA CYS A 79 -2.94 7.05 14.95
C CYS A 79 -2.29 6.43 16.20
N SER A 80 -2.46 7.08 17.36
CA SER A 80 -1.97 6.59 18.64
C SER A 80 -2.74 5.36 19.14
N THR A 81 -2.01 4.47 19.82
CA THR A 81 -2.38 3.13 20.30
C THR A 81 -3.25 3.12 21.56
N LYS A 82 -4.26 3.99 21.68
CA LYS A 82 -5.31 3.75 22.69
C LYS A 82 -6.23 2.65 22.16
N ILE A 83 -5.82 1.39 22.35
CA ILE A 83 -6.60 0.20 22.01
C ILE A 83 -7.88 0.24 22.85
N ASP A 84 -9.02 0.45 22.21
CA ASP A 84 -10.33 0.36 22.85
C ASP A 84 -10.78 -1.12 22.92
N TYR A 85 -11.66 -1.47 23.86
CA TYR A 85 -12.20 -2.83 23.97
C TYR A 85 -12.97 -3.27 22.71
N ALA A 86 -13.58 -2.31 22.00
CA ALA A 86 -14.18 -2.54 20.67
C ALA A 86 -13.14 -2.90 19.60
N ASP A 87 -11.88 -2.44 19.75
CA ASP A 87 -10.78 -2.72 18.82
C ASP A 87 -10.23 -4.16 18.95
N LEU A 88 -10.66 -4.91 19.97
CA LEU A 88 -10.35 -6.34 20.17
C LEU A 88 -11.35 -7.28 19.50
N ILE A 89 -12.52 -6.78 19.07
CA ILE A 89 -13.66 -7.60 18.62
C ILE A 89 -14.06 -7.29 17.16
N GLY A 90 -13.64 -6.15 16.61
CA GLY A 90 -13.89 -5.73 15.22
C GLY A 90 -12.69 -5.94 14.26
N PHE A 91 -12.95 -5.80 12.95
CA PHE A 91 -12.00 -5.90 11.84
C PHE A 91 -10.57 -5.42 12.20
N ASN A 92 -9.56 -6.26 11.91
CA ASN A 92 -8.15 -6.09 12.27
C ASN A 92 -7.64 -4.64 12.24
N ASN A 93 -7.44 -4.08 13.43
CA ASN A 93 -6.78 -2.78 13.64
C ASN A 93 -5.24 -2.83 13.49
N THR A 94 -4.68 -3.92 12.98
CA THR A 94 -3.23 -4.14 12.92
C THR A 94 -2.54 -3.17 11.93
N GLY A 95 -3.28 -2.60 10.97
CA GLY A 95 -2.82 -1.51 10.09
C GLY A 95 -2.82 -0.11 10.72
N ASN A 96 -3.21 0.02 11.99
CA ASN A 96 -3.31 1.31 12.65
C ASN A 96 -2.01 1.76 13.35
N THR A 97 -1.02 0.88 13.44
CA THR A 97 0.17 1.09 14.29
C THR A 97 1.48 1.28 13.52
N CYS A 98 1.53 0.87 12.26
CA CYS A 98 2.73 0.95 11.43
C CYS A 98 2.41 0.78 9.95
N ILE A 99 3.31 1.30 9.09
CA ILE A 99 3.38 0.89 7.68
C ILE A 99 3.73 -0.60 7.64
N TRP A 100 2.97 -1.38 6.88
CA TRP A 100 3.27 -2.80 6.71
C TRP A 100 4.45 -3.00 5.75
N PRO A 101 5.28 -4.04 5.95
CA PRO A 101 6.33 -4.34 4.97
C PRO A 101 5.79 -4.57 3.55
N SER A 102 4.60 -5.16 3.40
CA SER A 102 3.95 -5.31 2.08
C SER A 102 3.57 -3.98 1.44
N GLU A 103 3.14 -3.01 2.26
CA GLU A 103 2.77 -1.67 1.82
C GLU A 103 4.02 -0.87 1.42
N GLU A 104 5.10 -0.99 2.19
CA GLU A 104 6.42 -0.45 1.84
C GLU A 104 6.93 -1.01 0.49
N VAL A 105 6.85 -2.33 0.31
CA VAL A 105 7.29 -2.99 -0.93
C VAL A 105 6.41 -2.58 -2.12
N LEU A 106 5.09 -2.52 -1.94
CA LEU A 106 4.17 -2.07 -3.00
C LEU A 106 4.49 -0.63 -3.41
N ALA A 107 4.67 0.27 -2.45
CA ALA A 107 5.01 1.67 -2.73
C ALA A 107 6.33 1.79 -3.50
N PHE A 108 7.35 1.04 -3.07
CA PHE A 108 8.64 1.00 -3.77
C PHE A 108 8.50 0.47 -5.21
N TYR A 109 7.75 -0.62 -5.41
CA TYR A 109 7.49 -1.18 -6.74
C TYR A 109 6.78 -0.17 -7.64
N CYS A 110 5.72 0.45 -7.13
CA CYS A 110 4.96 1.46 -7.84
C CYS A 110 5.81 2.66 -8.25
N LEU A 111 6.71 3.15 -7.39
CA LEU A 111 7.62 4.24 -7.73
C LEU A 111 8.69 3.83 -8.75
N LYS A 112 9.17 2.59 -8.69
CA LYS A 112 10.16 2.06 -9.62
C LYS A 112 9.59 1.88 -11.03
N GLU A 113 8.33 1.47 -11.14
CA GLU A 113 7.63 1.23 -12.41
C GLU A 113 6.61 2.35 -12.71
N LYS A 114 6.79 3.55 -12.14
CA LYS A 114 5.77 4.62 -12.12
C LYS A 114 5.26 5.00 -13.50
N GLU A 115 6.08 4.88 -14.53
CA GLU A 115 5.75 5.22 -15.92
C GLU A 115 4.57 4.42 -16.46
N ILE A 116 4.31 3.19 -15.96
CA ILE A 116 3.14 2.40 -16.41
C ILE A 116 1.81 2.99 -15.92
N PHE A 117 1.85 3.82 -14.86
CA PHE A 117 0.70 4.45 -14.24
C PHE A 117 0.43 5.86 -14.79
N GLU A 118 1.27 6.39 -15.68
CA GLU A 118 1.11 7.75 -16.22
C GLU A 118 -0.22 7.91 -16.96
N ASN A 119 -0.98 8.95 -16.62
CA ASN A 119 -2.32 9.22 -17.14
C ASN A 119 -3.30 8.04 -16.99
N LYS A 120 -3.16 7.26 -15.91
CA LYS A 120 -4.05 6.15 -15.56
C LYS A 120 -4.93 6.49 -14.36
N SER A 121 -6.07 5.83 -14.29
CA SER A 121 -6.99 5.92 -13.15
C SER A 121 -6.64 4.77 -12.21
N VAL A 122 -6.20 5.09 -11.00
CA VAL A 122 -5.63 4.10 -10.05
C VAL A 122 -6.48 4.04 -8.79
N CYS A 123 -6.75 2.83 -8.30
CA CYS A 123 -7.35 2.62 -6.98
C CYS A 123 -6.39 1.85 -6.08
N GLU A 124 -6.21 2.29 -4.85
CA GLU A 124 -5.59 1.48 -3.80
C GLU A 124 -6.67 0.87 -2.91
N LEU A 125 -6.69 -0.46 -2.81
CA LEU A 125 -7.62 -1.21 -1.97
C LEU A 125 -6.96 -1.62 -0.66
N GLY A 126 -7.66 -1.39 0.45
CA GLY A 126 -7.21 -1.84 1.78
C GLY A 126 -5.87 -1.24 2.18
N GLY A 127 -5.63 0.03 1.81
CA GLY A 127 -4.36 0.71 2.08
C GLY A 127 -4.17 1.10 3.55
N GLY A 128 -5.05 0.66 4.45
CA GLY A 128 -4.98 0.98 5.86
C GLY A 128 -5.04 2.47 6.11
N MET A 129 -4.33 2.93 7.14
CA MET A 129 -4.35 4.33 7.57
C MET A 129 -3.69 5.30 6.60
N THR A 130 -2.89 4.81 5.65
CA THR A 130 -2.01 5.70 4.87
C THR A 130 -2.21 5.61 3.37
N CYS A 131 -2.56 4.43 2.83
CA CYS A 131 -2.56 4.21 1.38
C CYS A 131 -1.20 4.65 0.78
N LEU A 132 -0.10 4.19 1.39
CA LEU A 132 1.24 4.74 1.12
C LEU A 132 1.61 4.62 -0.35
N ALA A 133 1.25 3.51 -1.00
CA ALA A 133 1.65 3.24 -2.38
C ALA A 133 0.96 4.18 -3.37
N GLY A 134 -0.35 4.36 -3.24
CA GLY A 134 -1.14 5.28 -4.03
C GLY A 134 -0.70 6.72 -3.82
N LEU A 135 -0.52 7.14 -2.56
CA LEU A 135 -0.04 8.50 -2.27
C LEU A 135 1.37 8.76 -2.81
N ALA A 136 2.26 7.76 -2.75
CA ALA A 136 3.60 7.87 -3.34
C ALA A 136 3.53 8.04 -4.85
N LEU A 137 2.70 7.26 -5.54
CA LEU A 137 2.44 7.43 -6.97
C LEU A 137 1.91 8.82 -7.30
N ALA A 138 0.87 9.27 -6.61
CA ALA A 138 0.23 10.58 -6.82
C ALA A 138 1.17 11.78 -6.57
N ARG A 139 2.27 11.58 -5.84
CA ARG A 139 3.34 12.55 -5.65
C ARG A 139 4.42 12.49 -6.73
N SER A 140 4.54 11.36 -7.42
CA SER A 140 5.66 11.05 -8.30
C SER A 140 5.37 11.19 -9.80
N ILE A 141 4.10 11.05 -10.20
CA ILE A 141 3.67 11.11 -11.59
C ILE A 141 2.22 11.61 -11.72
N SER A 142 1.87 12.18 -12.87
CA SER A 142 0.52 12.63 -13.17
C SER A 142 -0.39 11.43 -13.48
N LEU A 143 -1.27 11.10 -12.54
CA LEU A 143 -2.38 10.15 -12.73
C LEU A 143 -3.61 10.91 -13.25
N ASN A 144 -4.57 10.21 -13.87
CA ASN A 144 -5.89 10.81 -14.11
C ASN A 144 -6.63 11.04 -12.79
N GLU A 145 -6.54 10.04 -11.90
CA GLU A 145 -7.08 10.09 -10.55
C GLU A 145 -6.46 8.99 -9.69
N LEU A 146 -6.45 9.24 -8.38
CA LEU A 146 -6.24 8.23 -7.35
C LEU A 146 -7.49 8.11 -6.49
N VAL A 147 -7.99 6.89 -6.31
CA VAL A 147 -9.00 6.57 -5.30
C VAL A 147 -8.36 5.67 -4.24
N ALA A 148 -8.10 6.23 -3.07
CA ALA A 148 -7.46 5.56 -1.95
C ALA A 148 -8.53 5.05 -0.97
N THR A 149 -8.56 3.74 -0.71
CA THR A 149 -9.67 3.10 -0.01
C THR A 149 -9.24 2.15 1.09
N ASP A 150 -10.11 2.02 2.09
CA ASP A 150 -10.01 1.06 3.17
C ASP A 150 -11.42 0.77 3.72
N GLY A 151 -11.62 -0.41 4.31
CA GLY A 151 -12.89 -0.78 4.91
C GLY A 151 -13.13 -0.13 6.29
N ASN A 152 -12.09 0.41 6.92
CA ASN A 152 -12.17 1.01 8.25
C ASN A 152 -12.35 2.53 8.17
N GLU A 153 -13.46 3.04 8.72
CA GLU A 153 -13.75 4.48 8.77
C GLU A 153 -12.66 5.28 9.49
N LYS A 154 -12.03 4.72 10.54
CA LYS A 154 -10.91 5.37 11.25
C LYS A 154 -9.69 5.52 10.34
N SER A 155 -9.42 4.53 9.50
CA SER A 155 -8.34 4.57 8.51
C SER A 155 -8.59 5.69 7.50
N ILE A 156 -9.81 5.77 6.95
CA ILE A 156 -10.19 6.83 6.00
C ILE A 156 -10.20 8.21 6.65
N ALA A 157 -10.62 8.33 7.91
CA ALA A 157 -10.53 9.58 8.65
C ALA A 157 -9.07 10.04 8.81
N ASN A 158 -8.15 9.12 9.11
CA ASN A 158 -6.72 9.41 9.18
C ASN A 158 -6.14 9.80 7.81
N LEU A 159 -6.49 9.05 6.76
CA LEU A 159 -6.09 9.37 5.38
C LEU A 159 -6.54 10.77 4.97
N ASN A 160 -7.77 11.16 5.33
CA ASN A 160 -8.25 12.52 5.10
C ASN A 160 -7.41 13.58 5.83
N ALA A 161 -6.90 13.29 7.03
CA ALA A 161 -5.97 14.18 7.73
C ALA A 161 -4.63 14.28 6.99
N ILE A 162 -4.10 13.17 6.45
CA ILE A 162 -2.88 13.14 5.63
C ILE A 162 -3.04 14.00 4.37
N LEU A 163 -4.16 13.84 3.65
CA LEU A 163 -4.44 14.57 2.41
C LEU A 163 -4.56 16.09 2.63
N ARG A 164 -5.14 16.51 3.76
CA ARG A 164 -5.32 17.92 4.16
C ARG A 164 -4.12 18.52 4.88
N SER A 165 -3.04 17.76 5.09
CA SER A 165 -1.81 18.35 5.63
C SER A 165 -1.28 19.39 4.66
N LYS A 166 -0.96 20.59 5.15
CA LYS A 166 -0.44 21.70 4.33
C LYS A 166 0.78 21.31 3.50
N THR A 167 1.64 20.43 4.03
CA THR A 167 2.84 19.97 3.33
C THR A 167 2.51 19.05 2.16
N ASN A 168 1.37 18.36 2.22
CA ASN A 168 0.93 17.45 1.20
C ASN A 168 0.00 18.10 0.17
N GLU A 169 -0.96 18.90 0.63
CA GLU A 169 -2.04 19.47 -0.19
C GLU A 169 -1.50 20.23 -1.41
N ILE A 170 -0.39 20.94 -1.26
CA ILE A 170 0.21 21.74 -2.34
C ILE A 170 1.02 20.92 -3.36
N ASN A 171 1.26 19.63 -3.11
CA ASN A 171 2.23 18.82 -3.83
C ASN A 171 1.61 17.61 -4.54
N TRP A 172 0.28 17.46 -4.57
CA TRP A 172 -0.36 16.38 -5.31
C TRP A 172 -0.37 16.67 -6.81
N LEU A 173 0.07 15.71 -7.62
CA LEU A 173 0.13 15.83 -9.08
C LEU A 173 -1.17 15.39 -9.77
N CYS A 174 -2.14 14.89 -9.02
CA CYS A 174 -3.43 14.42 -9.51
C CYS A 174 -4.55 14.60 -8.48
N PRO A 175 -5.82 14.53 -8.90
CA PRO A 175 -6.96 14.46 -7.99
C PRO A 175 -6.91 13.18 -7.15
N ILE A 176 -7.11 13.33 -5.83
CA ILE A 176 -7.15 12.20 -4.89
C ILE A 176 -8.51 12.18 -4.18
N GLU A 177 -9.20 11.05 -4.27
CA GLU A 177 -10.39 10.72 -3.51
C GLU A 177 -10.00 9.74 -2.40
N SER A 178 -10.48 9.96 -1.16
CA SER A 178 -10.43 8.94 -0.11
C SER A 178 -11.84 8.41 0.15
N ARG A 179 -12.00 7.09 0.25
CA ARG A 179 -13.33 6.46 0.33
C ARG A 179 -13.32 5.23 1.23
N VAL A 180 -14.35 5.13 2.09
CA VAL A 180 -14.64 3.88 2.81
C VAL A 180 -15.19 2.87 1.81
N LEU A 181 -14.52 1.73 1.67
CA LEU A 181 -14.93 0.67 0.76
C LEU A 181 -14.82 -0.69 1.45
N ILE A 182 -15.97 -1.25 1.80
CA ILE A 182 -16.08 -2.63 2.28
C ILE A 182 -16.18 -3.55 1.06
N TRP A 183 -15.26 -4.50 0.95
CA TRP A 183 -15.29 -5.48 -0.13
C TRP A 183 -16.53 -6.35 -0.02
N THR A 184 -17.24 -6.53 -1.13
CA THR A 184 -18.49 -7.30 -1.15
C THR A 184 -18.83 -7.80 -2.55
N ARG A 185 -19.37 -9.02 -2.62
CA ARG A 185 -20.01 -9.56 -3.84
C ARG A 185 -21.29 -8.84 -4.26
N GLN A 186 -21.83 -7.97 -3.40
CA GLN A 186 -23.04 -7.20 -3.67
C GLN A 186 -22.72 -5.74 -4.06
N LEU A 187 -21.49 -5.45 -4.46
CA LEU A 187 -21.08 -4.10 -4.84
C LEU A 187 -21.95 -3.61 -6.02
N ASN A 188 -22.69 -2.54 -5.79
CA ASN A 188 -23.66 -1.99 -6.73
C ASN A 188 -23.46 -0.48 -6.99
N ASP A 189 -22.29 0.04 -6.64
CA ASP A 189 -21.94 1.44 -6.84
C ASP A 189 -21.46 1.69 -8.29
N SER A 190 -22.33 2.27 -9.11
CA SER A 190 -22.01 2.59 -10.50
C SER A 190 -20.86 3.59 -10.66
N THR A 191 -20.50 4.35 -9.62
CA THR A 191 -19.36 5.28 -9.65
C THR A 191 -18.01 4.58 -9.54
N LEU A 192 -18.01 3.28 -9.20
CA LEU A 192 -16.80 2.46 -9.10
C LEU A 192 -16.70 1.43 -10.24
N LYS A 193 -17.80 1.13 -10.93
CA LYS A 193 -17.83 0.10 -11.96
C LYS A 193 -16.90 0.45 -13.13
N GLU A 194 -16.00 -0.47 -13.49
CA GLU A 194 -15.11 -0.37 -14.65
C GLU A 194 -14.38 1.00 -14.74
N ARG A 195 -14.02 1.58 -13.59
CA ARG A 195 -13.43 2.92 -13.48
C ARG A 195 -11.92 2.91 -13.58
N PHE A 196 -11.25 1.85 -13.14
CA PHE A 196 -9.81 1.87 -12.91
C PHE A 196 -9.02 1.10 -13.96
N ASP A 197 -7.93 1.71 -14.42
CA ASP A 197 -6.91 1.04 -15.23
C ASP A 197 -6.02 0.16 -14.35
N PHE A 198 -5.73 0.61 -13.12
CA PHE A 198 -4.96 -0.14 -12.14
C PHE A 198 -5.67 -0.23 -10.80
N ILE A 199 -5.64 -1.41 -10.20
CA ILE A 199 -5.95 -1.61 -8.79
C ILE A 199 -4.71 -2.16 -8.10
N ILE A 200 -4.26 -1.48 -7.04
CA ILE A 200 -3.10 -1.91 -6.25
C ILE A 200 -3.55 -2.29 -4.83
N SER A 201 -2.93 -3.32 -4.25
CA SER A 201 -3.23 -3.75 -2.88
C SER A 201 -2.04 -4.44 -2.21
N ALA A 202 -1.93 -4.26 -0.90
CA ALA A 202 -0.89 -4.87 -0.08
C ALA A 202 -1.52 -5.70 1.05
N ASP A 203 -1.10 -6.97 1.18
CA ASP A 203 -1.48 -7.91 2.26
C ASP A 203 -3.01 -8.07 2.49
N CYS A 204 -3.83 -7.84 1.46
CA CYS A 204 -5.29 -7.86 1.58
C CYS A 204 -5.91 -9.28 1.61
N PHE A 205 -5.14 -10.31 1.25
CA PHE A 205 -5.60 -11.71 1.17
C PHE A 205 -5.32 -12.51 2.45
N PHE A 206 -5.23 -11.84 3.60
CA PHE A 206 -5.01 -12.50 4.87
C PHE A 206 -6.22 -13.33 5.34
N PHE A 207 -7.43 -12.80 5.16
CA PHE A 207 -8.66 -13.44 5.61
C PHE A 207 -9.31 -14.24 4.48
N GLU A 208 -9.27 -15.56 4.58
CA GLU A 208 -9.84 -16.48 3.58
C GLU A 208 -11.32 -16.19 3.30
N ASP A 209 -12.08 -15.84 4.33
CA ASP A 209 -13.51 -15.51 4.21
C ASP A 209 -13.79 -14.29 3.31
N LEU A 210 -12.83 -13.38 3.16
CA LEU A 210 -12.98 -12.15 2.37
C LEU A 210 -12.44 -12.28 0.94
N HIS A 211 -11.79 -13.39 0.58
CA HIS A 211 -11.13 -13.54 -0.73
C HIS A 211 -12.12 -13.37 -1.89
N HIS A 212 -13.29 -14.00 -1.80
CA HIS A 212 -14.31 -13.90 -2.85
C HIS A 212 -14.89 -12.48 -2.98
N ASP A 213 -15.10 -11.81 -1.86
CA ASP A 213 -15.64 -10.45 -1.83
C ASP A 213 -14.61 -9.44 -2.37
N LEU A 214 -13.33 -9.60 -2.03
CA LEU A 214 -12.22 -8.81 -2.58
C LEU A 214 -12.06 -9.04 -4.09
N CYS A 215 -12.02 -10.29 -4.55
CA CYS A 215 -11.92 -10.62 -5.97
C CYS A 215 -13.09 -10.04 -6.79
N HIS A 216 -14.31 -10.14 -6.26
CA HIS A 216 -15.47 -9.54 -6.91
C HIS A 216 -15.34 -8.02 -7.00
N THR A 217 -14.92 -7.37 -5.90
CA THR A 217 -14.70 -5.93 -5.83
C THR A 217 -13.67 -5.48 -6.87
N ILE A 218 -12.50 -6.14 -6.93
CA ILE A 218 -11.46 -5.87 -7.94
C ILE A 218 -12.03 -6.00 -9.35
N TYR A 219 -12.72 -7.10 -9.64
CA TYR A 219 -13.25 -7.36 -10.98
C TYR A 219 -14.32 -6.35 -11.41
N TYR A 220 -15.21 -5.97 -10.49
CA TYR A 220 -16.25 -4.97 -10.72
C TYR A 220 -15.65 -3.60 -11.03
N MET A 221 -14.55 -3.26 -10.37
CA MET A 221 -13.92 -1.94 -10.43
C MET A 221 -12.95 -1.75 -11.60
N LEU A 222 -12.28 -2.82 -12.04
CA LEU A 222 -11.34 -2.75 -13.17
C LEU A 222 -12.06 -2.54 -14.50
N LYS A 223 -11.49 -1.71 -15.36
CA LYS A 223 -11.79 -1.67 -16.81
C LYS A 223 -11.50 -3.03 -17.46
N ASP A 224 -12.03 -3.26 -18.66
CA ASP A 224 -11.83 -4.52 -19.40
C ASP A 224 -10.36 -4.87 -19.66
N SER A 225 -9.51 -3.87 -19.92
CA SER A 225 -8.06 -4.02 -20.04
C SER A 225 -7.30 -3.63 -18.76
N GLY A 226 -7.99 -3.60 -17.62
CA GLY A 226 -7.43 -3.17 -16.35
C GLY A 226 -6.54 -4.23 -15.72
N VAL A 227 -5.61 -3.76 -14.88
CA VAL A 227 -4.59 -4.58 -14.22
C VAL A 227 -4.71 -4.46 -12.71
N ALA A 228 -4.82 -5.59 -11.99
CA ALA A 228 -4.63 -5.61 -10.55
C ALA A 228 -3.21 -6.07 -10.18
N ILE A 229 -2.57 -5.36 -9.25
CA ILE A 229 -1.23 -5.66 -8.73
C ILE A 229 -1.35 -5.86 -7.23
N ASN A 230 -1.14 -7.09 -6.77
CA ASN A 230 -1.20 -7.41 -5.35
C ASN A 230 0.15 -7.91 -4.84
N PHE A 231 0.63 -7.29 -3.76
CA PHE A 231 1.80 -7.74 -3.01
C PHE A 231 1.35 -8.38 -1.70
N SER A 232 1.79 -9.60 -1.42
CA SER A 232 1.43 -10.28 -0.18
C SER A 232 2.58 -11.16 0.30
N PRO A 233 2.81 -11.29 1.62
CA PRO A 233 3.80 -12.21 2.12
C PRO A 233 3.32 -13.64 1.89
N TYR A 234 4.25 -14.56 1.61
CA TYR A 234 3.89 -15.96 1.46
C TYR A 234 3.37 -16.54 2.80
N ARG A 235 2.07 -16.84 2.84
CA ARG A 235 1.42 -17.54 3.95
C ARG A 235 1.00 -18.92 3.43
N SER A 236 1.56 -19.97 4.03
CA SER A 236 1.62 -21.36 3.53
C SER A 236 0.30 -22.06 3.13
N LYS A 237 -0.86 -21.38 3.24
CA LYS A 237 -2.18 -21.92 2.90
C LYS A 237 -3.15 -20.93 2.22
N SER A 238 -2.99 -19.61 2.38
CA SER A 238 -3.99 -18.65 1.90
C SER A 238 -3.94 -18.42 0.38
N LEU A 239 -2.78 -18.63 -0.26
CA LEU A 239 -2.60 -18.32 -1.68
C LEU A 239 -2.73 -19.52 -2.64
N ASN A 240 -2.45 -20.73 -2.15
CA ASN A 240 -2.42 -21.94 -2.99
C ASN A 240 -3.81 -22.43 -3.44
N THR A 241 -4.88 -21.99 -2.78
CA THR A 241 -6.22 -22.57 -2.94
C THR A 241 -7.02 -21.88 -4.05
N TRP A 242 -6.77 -20.60 -4.32
CA TRP A 242 -7.53 -19.81 -5.29
C TRP A 242 -6.69 -19.50 -6.52
N ASN A 243 -6.33 -20.58 -7.24
CA ASN A 243 -5.66 -20.50 -8.53
C ASN A 243 -6.32 -19.44 -9.42
N VAL A 244 -5.48 -18.57 -9.99
CA VAL A 244 -5.63 -17.61 -11.10
C VAL A 244 -6.53 -18.08 -12.29
N ASN A 245 -7.00 -19.33 -12.26
CA ASN A 245 -7.85 -19.96 -13.25
C ASN A 245 -9.35 -19.60 -13.15
N GLU A 246 -9.88 -19.22 -11.98
CA GLU A 246 -11.29 -18.78 -11.90
C GLU A 246 -11.50 -17.39 -12.52
N THR A 247 -10.53 -16.49 -12.42
CA THR A 247 -10.56 -15.15 -13.03
C THR A 247 -10.33 -15.20 -14.54
N LYS A 248 -9.43 -16.07 -15.03
CA LYS A 248 -9.22 -16.32 -16.47
C LYS A 248 -10.47 -16.84 -17.20
N LYS A 249 -11.42 -17.46 -16.51
CA LYS A 249 -12.64 -18.00 -17.11
C LYS A 249 -13.73 -16.94 -17.40
N LYS A 250 -13.60 -15.70 -16.89
CA LYS A 250 -14.67 -14.70 -17.00
C LYS A 250 -14.44 -13.56 -17.99
N ASN A 251 -13.22 -13.28 -18.46
CA ASN A 251 -12.93 -12.47 -19.67
C ASN A 251 -11.42 -12.47 -19.93
N LYS A 252 -11.01 -12.48 -21.20
CA LYS A 252 -9.60 -12.64 -21.62
C LYS A 252 -8.71 -11.39 -21.42
N GLU A 253 -9.27 -10.24 -21.00
CA GLU A 253 -8.56 -8.95 -21.08
C GLU A 253 -8.09 -8.39 -19.72
N LYS A 254 -8.76 -8.68 -18.60
CA LYS A 254 -8.34 -8.23 -17.26
C LYS A 254 -7.20 -9.11 -16.74
N SER A 255 -6.12 -8.51 -16.24
CA SER A 255 -4.99 -9.25 -15.64
C SER A 255 -4.86 -8.99 -14.15
N ILE A 256 -4.49 -10.02 -13.40
CA ILE A 256 -4.19 -9.92 -11.97
C ILE A 256 -2.81 -10.51 -11.75
N HIS A 257 -1.88 -9.69 -11.26
CA HIS A 257 -0.50 -10.05 -10.97
C HIS A 257 -0.31 -10.18 -9.46
N TRP A 258 0.30 -11.29 -9.08
CA TRP A 258 0.53 -11.66 -7.69
C TRP A 258 2.02 -11.77 -7.43
N PHE A 259 2.49 -11.00 -6.47
CA PHE A 259 3.89 -11.01 -6.05
C PHE A 259 3.97 -11.46 -4.60
N ASP A 260 4.48 -12.68 -4.43
CA ASP A 260 4.76 -13.26 -3.12
C ASP A 260 6.19 -12.94 -2.69
N PHE A 261 6.37 -12.68 -1.40
CA PHE A 261 7.69 -12.50 -0.79
C PHE A 261 7.89 -13.23 0.55
#